data_AF-A0A7C4ZTS3-F1
#
_entry.id   AF-A0A7C4ZTS3-F1
#
_cell.length_a   1.000
_cell.length_b   1.000
_cell.length_c   1.000
_cell.angle_alpha   90.00
_cell.angle_beta   90.00
_cell.angle_gamma   90.00
#
_symmetry.space_group_name_H-M   'P 1'
#
loop_
_entity.id
_entity.type
_entity.pdbx_description
1 polymer ?
#
loop_
_entity_poly.entity_id
_entity_poly.type
_entity_poly.pdbx_seq_one_letter_code
_entity_poly.pdbx_strand_id
1 'polypeptide(L)'
;MLSKIPLSLKRLSKENMDREILRVGIIAELDAINLYEQMACMTENENIKRVLLDIAKEEKTHVGEFQALLLINDKEQEKELKKGEREVEELNR
;
A
#
# COMPACT_ATOMS: atom_id res chain seq x y z
N MET A 1 12.08 -2.91 -2.08
CA MET A 1 11.98 -3.02 -3.56
C MET A 1 11.53 -4.38 -4.03
N LEU A 2 10.26 -4.45 -4.39
CA LEU A 2 9.69 -5.56 -5.15
C LEU A 2 10.44 -5.68 -6.50
N SER A 3 11.41 -6.59 -6.58
CA SER A 3 12.16 -6.82 -7.83
C SER A 3 11.41 -7.72 -8.81
N LYS A 4 10.43 -8.50 -8.34
CA LYS A 4 9.54 -9.36 -9.14
C LYS A 4 8.19 -9.51 -8.46
N ILE A 5 7.12 -9.40 -9.23
CA ILE A 5 5.76 -9.75 -8.78
C ILE A 5 5.63 -11.28 -8.86
N PRO A 6 5.46 -12.01 -7.74
CA PRO A 6 5.41 -13.47 -7.73
C PRO A 6 4.01 -13.98 -8.08
N LEU A 7 3.42 -13.51 -9.18
CA LEU A 7 2.12 -14.01 -9.63
C LEU A 7 2.31 -15.25 -10.51
N SER A 8 2.07 -16.43 -9.94
CA SER A 8 1.80 -17.63 -10.73
C SER A 8 0.36 -17.56 -11.26
N LEU A 9 0.17 -16.76 -12.32
CA LEU A 9 -1.12 -16.38 -12.91
C LEU A 9 -1.94 -17.54 -13.51
N LYS A 10 -1.40 -18.77 -13.57
CA LYS A 10 -1.98 -19.86 -14.37
C LYS A 10 -3.16 -20.58 -13.71
N ARG A 11 -3.55 -20.28 -12.47
CA ARG A 11 -4.54 -21.08 -11.71
C ARG A 11 -5.60 -20.33 -10.89
N LEU A 12 -5.69 -19.00 -10.99
CA LEU A 12 -6.67 -18.23 -10.21
C LEU A 12 -7.92 -17.88 -11.04
N SER A 13 -9.08 -17.77 -10.38
CA SER A 13 -10.27 -17.15 -10.98
C SER A 13 -10.00 -15.67 -11.26
N LYS A 14 -10.76 -15.06 -12.18
CA LYS A 14 -10.59 -13.63 -12.52
C LYS A 14 -10.74 -12.72 -11.30
N GLU A 15 -11.76 -12.96 -10.48
CA GLU A 15 -11.98 -12.21 -9.22
C GLU A 15 -10.82 -12.37 -8.23
N ASN A 16 -10.20 -13.55 -8.15
CA ASN A 16 -9.01 -13.73 -7.33
C ASN A 16 -7.81 -12.98 -7.90
N MET A 17 -7.69 -12.90 -9.23
CA MET A 17 -6.63 -12.17 -9.90
C MET A 17 -6.74 -10.66 -9.67
N ASP A 18 -7.93 -10.08 -9.77
CA ASP A 18 -8.13 -8.64 -9.55
C ASP A 18 -7.78 -8.23 -8.10
N ARG A 19 -8.16 -9.06 -7.12
CA ARG A 19 -7.76 -8.83 -5.71
C ARG A 19 -6.25 -8.89 -5.52
N GLU A 20 -5.57 -9.84 -6.15
CA GLU A 20 -4.11 -9.92 -6.10
C GLU A 20 -3.42 -8.71 -6.76
N ILE A 21 -3.94 -8.23 -7.90
CA ILE A 21 -3.43 -7.02 -8.56
C ILE A 21 -3.54 -5.81 -7.64
N LEU A 22 -4.69 -5.64 -6.98
CA LEU A 22 -4.91 -4.53 -6.04
C LEU A 22 -3.98 -4.61 -4.83
N ARG A 23 -3.78 -5.80 -4.25
CA ARG A 23 -2.84 -6.01 -3.14
C ARG A 23 -1.40 -5.72 -3.55
N VAL A 24 -0.98 -6.17 -4.73
CA VAL A 24 0.35 -5.87 -5.28
C VAL A 24 0.52 -4.37 -5.50
N GLY A 25 -0.52 -3.67 -5.97
CA GLY A 25 -0.56 -2.21 -6.06
C GLY A 25 -0.28 -1.55 -4.71
N ILE A 26 -1.03 -1.91 -3.66
CA ILE A 26 -0.82 -1.39 -2.30
C ILE A 26 0.62 -1.62 -1.81
N ILE A 27 1.18 -2.82 -2.04
CA ILE A 27 2.56 -3.14 -1.63
C ILE A 27 3.57 -2.25 -2.38
N ALA A 28 3.37 -2.02 -3.68
CA ALA A 28 4.25 -1.18 -4.48
C ALA A 28 4.24 0.27 -3.97
N GLU A 29 3.05 0.82 -3.68
CA GLU A 29 2.94 2.19 -3.16
C GLU A 29 3.57 2.32 -1.76
N LEU A 30 3.37 1.36 -0.87
CA LEU A 30 4.02 1.36 0.45
C LEU A 30 5.55 1.26 0.38
N ASP A 31 6.09 0.50 -0.58
CA ASP A 31 7.53 0.44 -0.83
C ASP A 31 8.07 1.77 -1.38
N ALA A 32 7.32 2.43 -2.26
CA ALA A 32 7.64 3.76 -2.80
C ALA A 32 7.65 4.83 -1.70
N ILE A 33 6.62 4.87 -0.84
CA ILE A 33 6.55 5.78 0.32
C ILE A 33 7.81 5.65 1.18
N ASN A 34 8.13 4.42 1.59
CA ASN A 34 9.29 4.16 2.44
C ASN A 34 10.60 4.57 1.75
N LEU A 35 10.75 4.29 0.46
CA LEU A 35 11.91 4.67 -0.33
C LEU A 35 12.09 6.19 -0.37
N TYR A 36 11.04 6.93 -0.73
CA TYR A 36 11.12 8.38 -0.90
C TYR A 36 11.34 9.09 0.44
N GLU A 37 10.69 8.65 1.52
CA GLU A 37 10.93 9.20 2.86
C GLU A 37 12.38 8.94 3.35
N GLN A 38 12.94 7.75 3.06
CA GLN A 38 14.34 7.45 3.37
C GLN A 38 15.31 8.32 2.57
N MET A 39 15.09 8.47 1.26
CA MET A 39 15.90 9.34 0.40
C MET A 39 15.82 10.81 0.84
N ALA A 40 14.64 11.26 1.27
CA ALA A 40 14.44 12.62 1.79
C ALA A 40 15.20 12.86 3.10
N CYS A 41 15.32 11.84 3.94
CA CYS A 41 16.13 11.88 5.16
C CYS A 41 17.64 11.91 4.88
N MET A 42 18.09 11.27 3.79
CA MET A 42 19.51 11.19 3.41
C MET A 42 20.06 12.45 2.71
N THR A 43 19.20 13.25 2.09
CA THR A 43 19.65 14.41 1.31
C THR A 43 19.71 15.69 2.14
N GLU A 44 20.80 16.45 1.98
CA GLU A 44 20.95 17.80 2.53
C GLU A 44 20.36 18.89 1.61
N ASN A 45 19.97 18.53 0.37
CA ASN A 45 19.40 19.48 -0.58
C ASN A 45 17.90 19.66 -0.33
N GLU A 46 17.51 20.83 0.18
CA GLU A 46 16.13 21.15 0.54
C GLU A 46 15.13 21.09 -0.63
N ASN A 47 15.56 21.37 -1.87
CA ASN A 47 14.68 21.24 -3.02
C ASN A 47 14.39 19.76 -3.35
N ILE A 48 15.41 18.90 -3.26
CA ILE A 48 15.25 17.44 -3.48
C ILE A 48 14.37 16.86 -2.37
N LYS A 49 14.65 17.21 -1.11
CA LYS A 49 13.86 16.78 0.05
C LYS A 49 12.37 17.13 -0.11
N ARG A 50 12.06 18.38 -0.49
CA ARG A 50 10.68 18.82 -0.70
C ARG A 50 9.96 18.00 -1.78
N VAL A 51 10.61 17.76 -2.92
CA VAL A 51 10.02 16.96 -4.00
C VAL A 51 9.80 15.52 -3.57
N LEU A 52 10.77 14.89 -2.91
CA LEU A 52 10.63 13.50 -2.42
C LEU A 52 9.48 13.35 -1.42
N LEU A 53 9.32 14.29 -0.49
CA LEU A 53 8.23 14.26 0.49
C LEU A 53 6.86 14.54 -0.15
N ASP A 54 6.80 15.36 -1.20
CA ASP A 54 5.57 15.61 -1.95
C ASP A 54 5.15 14.35 -2.73
N ILE A 55 6.08 13.71 -3.43
CA ILE A 55 5.84 12.42 -4.10
C ILE A 55 5.39 11.37 -3.09
N ALA A 56 6.10 11.20 -1.96
CA ALA A 56 5.73 10.24 -0.92
C ALA A 56 4.32 10.48 -0.37
N LYS A 57 3.84 11.73 -0.35
CA LYS A 57 2.49 12.08 0.06
C LYS A 57 1.46 11.69 -1.01
N GLU A 58 1.77 11.86 -2.30
CA GLU A 58 0.92 11.40 -3.40
C GLU A 58 0.77 9.87 -3.38
N GLU A 59 1.86 9.12 -3.14
CA GLU A 59 1.77 7.65 -3.07
C GLU A 59 0.88 7.16 -1.91
N LYS A 60 0.79 7.91 -0.80
CA LYS A 60 -0.18 7.62 0.27
C LYS A 60 -1.62 7.75 -0.20
N THR A 61 -1.89 8.62 -1.17
CA THR A 61 -3.20 8.72 -1.82
C THR A 61 -3.45 7.51 -2.71
N HIS A 62 -2.45 7.09 -3.49
CA HIS A 62 -2.55 5.89 -4.33
C HIS A 62 -2.79 4.60 -3.51
N VAL A 63 -2.18 4.48 -2.33
CA VAL A 63 -2.53 3.42 -1.36
C VAL A 63 -4.03 3.43 -1.07
N GLY A 64 -4.60 4.61 -0.82
CA GLY A 64 -6.03 4.79 -0.57
C GLY A 64 -6.90 4.38 -1.77
N GLU A 65 -6.50 4.72 -2.99
CA GLU A 65 -7.22 4.36 -4.22
C GLU A 65 -7.28 2.84 -4.43
N PHE A 66 -6.14 2.16 -4.32
CA PHE A 66 -6.10 0.69 -4.41
C PHE A 66 -6.86 0.02 -3.27
N GLN A 67 -6.73 0.54 -2.04
CA GLN A 67 -7.43 0.01 -0.87
C GLN A 67 -8.95 0.14 -1.05
N ALA A 68 -9.45 1.28 -1.56
CA ALA A 68 -10.88 1.48 -1.81
C ALA A 68 -11.42 0.44 -2.80
N LEU A 69 -10.72 0.20 -3.91
CA LEU A 69 -11.09 -0.84 -4.86
C LEU A 69 -11.01 -2.25 -4.24
N LEU A 70 -10.00 -2.51 -3.40
CA LEU A 70 -9.86 -3.81 -2.73
C LEU A 70 -11.05 -4.10 -1.82
N LEU A 71 -11.53 -3.12 -1.05
CA LEU A 71 -12.68 -3.30 -0.14
C LEU A 71 -14.02 -3.44 -0.87
N ILE A 72 -14.13 -2.89 -2.08
CA ILE A 72 -15.30 -3.15 -2.94
C ILE A 72 -15.32 -4.62 -3.37
N ASN A 73 -14.15 -5.19 -3.69
CA ASN A 73 -14.01 -6.53 -4.26
C ASN A 73 -13.74 -7.65 -3.22
N ASP A 74 -13.36 -7.31 -1.99
CA ASP A 74 -13.04 -8.25 -0.91
C ASP A 74 -13.72 -7.87 0.42
N LYS A 75 -14.89 -8.45 0.67
CA LYS A 75 -15.66 -8.20 1.90
C LYS A 75 -15.09 -8.83 3.15
N GLU A 76 -14.28 -9.88 3.01
CA GLU A 76 -13.54 -10.43 4.15
C GLU A 76 -12.45 -9.46 4.59
N GLN A 77 -11.70 -8.90 3.64
CA GLN A 77 -10.69 -7.87 3.93
C GLN A 77 -11.29 -6.64 4.64
N GLU A 78 -12.48 -6.17 4.23
CA GLU A 78 -13.17 -5.05 4.89
C GLU A 78 -13.50 -5.34 6.37
N LYS A 79 -13.98 -6.57 6.63
CA LYS A 79 -14.34 -7.00 7.99
C LYS A 79 -13.10 -7.13 8.87
N GLU A 80 -12.04 -7.74 8.36
CA GLU A 80 -10.82 -7.98 9.12
C GLU A 80 -10.05 -6.68 9.40
N LEU A 81 -10.09 -5.66 8.51
CA LEU A 81 -9.54 -4.33 8.82
C LEU A 81 -10.25 -3.69 10.02
N LYS A 82 -11.59 -3.68 10.03
CA LYS A 82 -12.39 -3.16 11.16
C LYS A 82 -12.13 -3.92 12.47
N LYS A 83 -11.86 -5.23 12.38
CA LYS A 83 -11.50 -6.05 13.54
C LYS A 83 -10.10 -5.69 14.05
N GLY A 84 -9.13 -5.55 13.16
CA GLY A 84 -7.77 -5.14 13.50
C GLY A 84 -7.71 -3.78 14.19
N GLU A 85 -8.50 -2.81 13.73
CA GLU A 85 -8.64 -1.50 14.40
C GLU A 85 -9.09 -1.66 15.85
N ARG A 86 -10.11 -2.49 16.11
CA ARG A 86 -10.60 -2.76 17.48
C ARG A 86 -9.57 -3.48 18.34
N GLU A 87 -8.85 -4.45 17.78
CA GLU A 87 -7.79 -5.17 18.51
C GLU A 87 -6.68 -4.21 18.95
N VAL A 88 -6.30 -3.23 18.12
CA VAL A 88 -5.33 -2.18 18.50
C VAL A 88 -5.90 -1.24 19.57
N GLU A 89 -7.17 -0.87 19.48
CA GLU A 89 -7.83 -0.07 20.54
C GLU A 89 -7.84 -0.79 21.89
N GLU A 90 -8.09 -2.09 21.90
CA GLU A 90 -8.09 -2.91 23.13
C GLU A 90 -6.69 -3.04 23.73
N LEU A 91 -5.64 -3.17 22.91
CA LEU A 91 -4.25 -3.24 23.38
C LEU A 91 -3.72 -1.92 23.95
N ASN A 92 -4.31 -0.78 23.59
CA ASN A 92 -3.91 0.56 24.05
C ASN A 92 -4.74 1.07 25.25
N ARG A 93 -5.63 0.24 25.81
CA ARG A 93 -6.40 0.55 27.03
C ARG A 93 -5.71 -0.03 28.26
#